data_AF-A0A8T3L1E3-F1
#
_entry.id   AF-A0A8T3L1E3-F1
#
_cell.length_a   1.000
_cell.length_b   1.000
_cell.length_c   1.000
_cell.angle_alpha   90.00
_cell.angle_beta   90.00
_cell.angle_gamma   90.00
#
_symmetry.space_group_name_H-M   'P 1'
#
loop_
_entity.id
_entity.type
_entity.pdbx_description
1 polymer ?
#
loop_
_entity_poly.entity_id
_entity_poly.type
_entity_poly.pdbx_seq_one_letter_code
_entity_poly.pdbx_strand_id
1 'polypeptide(L)'
;MRQISVLLLSLLLFASLAWAEDEAPPTISYYEVKPSLVVNLASGGKYARCDIQLMTKDDAFLEQLTLHGPAIRHTLLMLLSEQDGKTIKTPDGKEALRKQAMDAVSTLMKELAGKDSLKALYFTTFFVQ
;
A
#
# COMPACT_ATOMS: atom_id res chain seq x y z
N MET A 1 24.11 50.82 31.85
CA MET A 1 24.38 49.37 31.70
C MET A 1 23.19 48.46 32.03
N ARG A 2 22.25 48.80 32.93
CA ARG A 2 21.11 47.92 33.31
C ARG A 2 20.01 47.71 32.26
N GLN A 3 19.84 48.61 31.27
CA GLN A 3 18.73 48.50 30.29
C GLN A 3 19.07 47.70 29.02
N ILE A 4 20.36 47.55 28.69
CA ILE A 4 20.80 46.76 27.52
C ILE A 4 20.63 45.25 27.78
N SER A 5 20.80 44.83 29.05
CA SER A 5 20.61 43.44 29.46
C SER A 5 19.15 42.96 29.36
N VAL A 6 18.17 43.86 29.47
CA VAL A 6 16.75 43.50 29.37
C VAL A 6 16.32 43.33 27.91
N LEU A 7 16.90 44.10 26.99
CA LEU A 7 16.66 43.97 25.54
C LEU A 7 17.30 42.71 24.93
N LEU A 8 18.42 42.25 25.48
CA LEU A 8 19.03 40.97 25.06
C LEU A 8 18.25 39.75 25.59
N LEU A 9 17.63 39.88 26.77
CA LEU A 9 16.85 38.81 27.39
C LEU A 9 15.46 38.65 26.73
N SER A 10 14.86 39.74 26.22
CA SER A 10 13.60 39.67 25.47
C SER A 10 13.77 39.12 24.04
N LEU A 11 14.94 39.29 23.43
CA LEU A 11 15.25 38.70 22.11
C LEU A 11 15.49 37.19 22.19
N LEU A 12 16.00 36.70 23.32
CA LEU A 12 16.19 35.27 23.59
C LEU A 12 14.88 34.53 23.90
N LEU A 13 13.83 35.22 24.33
CA LEU A 13 12.49 34.64 24.56
C LEU A 13 11.66 34.51 23.27
N PHE A 14 11.99 35.26 22.22
CA PHE A 14 11.35 35.15 20.92
C PHE A 14 11.95 34.03 20.05
N ALA A 15 13.21 33.64 20.29
CA ALA A 15 13.87 32.56 19.54
C ALA A 15 13.35 31.15 19.90
N SER A 16 12.76 30.98 21.09
CA SER A 16 12.22 29.70 21.56
C SER A 16 10.80 29.40 21.05
N LEU A 17 10.16 30.35 20.36
CA LEU A 17 8.91 30.15 19.63
C LEU A 17 9.16 29.87 18.14
N ALA A 18 10.36 29.35 17.80
CA ALA A 18 10.55 28.65 16.54
C ALA A 18 9.67 27.40 16.59
N TRP A 19 8.55 27.47 15.87
CA TRP A 19 7.56 26.42 15.71
C TRP A 19 8.24 25.06 15.55
N ALA A 20 8.08 24.18 16.53
CA ALA A 20 8.08 22.77 16.24
C ALA A 20 6.87 22.55 15.33
N GLU A 21 7.10 22.48 14.02
CA GLU A 21 6.13 21.87 13.11
C GLU A 21 5.96 20.43 13.62
N ASP A 22 4.85 20.21 14.31
CA ASP A 22 4.38 18.88 14.65
C ASP A 22 4.19 18.19 13.30
N GLU A 23 5.18 17.36 12.90
CA GLU A 23 5.14 16.60 11.66
C GLU A 23 3.82 15.82 11.66
N ALA A 24 2.86 16.30 10.87
CA ALA A 24 1.54 15.70 10.81
C ALA A 24 1.72 14.19 10.52
N PRO A 25 1.03 13.30 11.25
CA PRO A 25 1.21 11.88 11.08
C PRO A 25 1.00 11.52 9.61
N PRO A 26 1.87 10.66 9.02
CA PRO A 26 1.84 10.41 7.60
C PRO A 26 0.46 9.88 7.17
N THR A 27 -0.20 10.60 6.27
CA THR A 27 -1.50 10.20 5.70
C THR A 27 -1.35 8.84 5.04
N ILE A 28 -2.16 7.87 5.48
CA ILE A 28 -2.23 6.53 4.89
C ILE A 28 -3.45 6.47 3.99
N SER A 29 -3.25 6.06 2.75
CA SER A 29 -4.29 5.94 1.73
C SER A 29 -4.37 4.51 1.21
N TYR A 30 -5.58 4.05 0.90
CA TYR A 30 -5.85 2.70 0.39
C TYR A 30 -6.53 2.75 -0.96
N TYR A 31 -6.03 1.97 -1.91
CA TYR A 31 -6.68 1.69 -3.18
C TYR A 31 -7.33 0.31 -3.13
N GLU A 32 -8.64 0.24 -3.37
CA GLU A 32 -9.39 -1.02 -3.41
C GLU A 32 -9.45 -1.55 -4.84
N VAL A 33 -8.98 -2.79 -5.04
CA VAL A 33 -9.01 -3.45 -6.35
C VAL A 33 -10.45 -3.92 -6.61
N LYS A 34 -11.19 -3.16 -7.42
CA LYS A 34 -12.59 -3.45 -7.76
C LYS A 34 -12.78 -3.95 -9.20
N PRO A 35 -13.81 -4.78 -9.45
CA PRO A 35 -14.65 -5.49 -8.46
C PRO A 35 -13.86 -6.61 -7.75
N SER A 36 -14.50 -7.44 -6.92
CA SER A 36 -13.85 -8.66 -6.37
C SER A 36 -13.15 -9.47 -7.47
N LEU A 37 -12.01 -10.09 -7.15
CA LEU A 37 -11.36 -11.06 -8.03
C LEU A 37 -12.04 -12.41 -7.87
N VAL A 38 -12.44 -13.02 -8.98
CA VAL A 38 -12.93 -14.40 -9.04
C VAL A 38 -12.17 -15.09 -10.16
N VAL A 39 -11.54 -16.22 -9.85
CA VAL A 39 -10.51 -16.83 -10.70
C VAL A 39 -10.52 -18.34 -10.54
N ASN A 40 -10.40 -19.05 -11.67
CA ASN A 40 -10.21 -20.49 -11.67
C ASN A 40 -8.78 -20.82 -11.23
N LEU A 41 -8.63 -21.80 -10.36
CA LEU A 41 -7.32 -22.22 -9.86
C LEU A 41 -6.72 -23.31 -10.74
N ALA A 42 -5.38 -23.38 -10.79
CA ALA A 42 -4.66 -24.40 -11.54
C ALA A 42 -4.94 -25.81 -10.99
N SER A 43 -5.03 -25.94 -9.66
CA SER A 43 -5.35 -27.20 -8.98
C SER A 43 -5.91 -26.97 -7.57
N GLY A 44 -6.28 -28.04 -6.86
CA GLY A 44 -6.60 -28.00 -5.42
C GLY A 44 -7.87 -27.24 -5.03
N GLY A 45 -8.68 -26.86 -6.02
CA GLY A 45 -9.95 -26.17 -5.91
C GLY A 45 -10.49 -25.86 -7.32
N LYS A 46 -11.75 -25.43 -7.42
CA LYS A 46 -12.36 -24.96 -8.67
C LYS A 46 -12.08 -23.47 -8.88
N TYR A 47 -12.28 -22.65 -7.86
CA TYR A 47 -12.08 -21.22 -7.94
C TYR A 47 -11.71 -20.58 -6.60
N ALA A 48 -11.08 -19.42 -6.67
CA ALA A 48 -10.89 -18.51 -5.55
C ALA A 48 -11.65 -17.21 -5.77
N ARG A 49 -12.13 -16.62 -4.67
CA ARG A 49 -12.65 -15.25 -4.62
C ARG A 49 -11.88 -14.45 -3.58
N CYS A 50 -11.35 -13.29 -3.96
CA CYS A 50 -10.69 -12.40 -3.03
C CYS A 50 -10.98 -10.92 -3.30
N ASP A 51 -10.91 -10.15 -2.22
CA ASP A 51 -10.91 -8.69 -2.24
C ASP A 51 -9.53 -8.23 -1.77
N ILE A 52 -8.95 -7.25 -2.48
CA ILE A 52 -7.58 -6.80 -2.28
C ILE A 52 -7.56 -5.29 -2.08
N GLN A 53 -6.78 -4.84 -1.09
CA GLN A 53 -6.47 -3.43 -0.89
C GLN A 53 -4.96 -3.18 -0.91
N LEU A 54 -4.56 -2.10 -1.58
CA LEU A 54 -3.19 -1.65 -1.73
C LEU A 54 -2.99 -0.39 -0.88
N MET A 55 -2.00 -0.38 0.01
CA MET A 55 -1.70 0.74 0.90
C MET A 55 -0.53 1.56 0.36
N THR A 56 -0.68 2.88 0.42
CA THR A 56 0.39 3.84 0.14
C THR A 56 0.38 4.98 1.17
N LYS A 57 1.51 5.69 1.26
CA LYS A 57 1.65 6.95 1.99
C LYS A 57 1.94 8.14 1.05
N ASP A 58 1.80 7.90 -0.26
CA ASP A 58 2.09 8.84 -1.34
C ASP A 58 0.80 9.02 -2.15
N ASP A 59 0.20 10.19 -2.05
CA ASP A 59 -1.07 10.52 -2.71
C ASP A 59 -0.92 10.57 -4.24
N ALA A 60 0.23 11.02 -4.75
CA ALA A 60 0.50 10.95 -6.19
C ALA A 60 0.61 9.49 -6.67
N PHE A 61 1.10 8.58 -5.82
CA PHE A 61 1.06 7.15 -6.13
C PHE A 61 -0.36 6.56 -6.06
N LEU A 62 -1.24 7.06 -5.18
CA LEU A 62 -2.64 6.65 -5.15
C LEU A 62 -3.36 6.95 -6.47
N GLU A 63 -3.07 8.10 -7.08
CA GLU A 63 -3.57 8.45 -8.41
C GLU A 63 -3.05 7.47 -9.47
N GLN A 64 -1.77 7.08 -9.40
CA GLN A 64 -1.20 6.08 -10.33
C GLN A 64 -1.83 4.70 -10.16
N LEU A 65 -2.08 4.25 -8.91
CA LEU A 65 -2.81 3.01 -8.65
C LEU A 65 -4.22 3.05 -9.24
N THR A 66 -4.87 4.22 -9.17
CA THR A 66 -6.21 4.43 -9.74
C THR A 66 -6.18 4.39 -11.27
N LEU A 67 -5.23 5.09 -11.89
CA LEU A 67 -5.03 5.12 -13.34
C LEU A 67 -4.73 3.73 -13.92
N HIS A 68 -3.86 2.97 -13.27
CA HIS A 68 -3.42 1.64 -13.71
C HIS A 68 -4.22 0.48 -13.11
N GLY A 69 -5.34 0.77 -12.45
CA GLY A 69 -6.23 -0.21 -11.81
C GLY A 69 -6.56 -1.44 -12.68
N PRO A 70 -6.92 -1.28 -13.98
CA PRO A 70 -7.16 -2.42 -14.85
C PRO A 70 -5.95 -3.35 -15.04
N ALA A 71 -4.73 -2.79 -15.16
CA ALA A 71 -3.51 -3.57 -15.31
C ALA A 71 -3.12 -4.29 -14.02
N ILE A 72 -3.29 -3.63 -12.86
CA ILE A 72 -3.13 -4.22 -11.53
C ILE A 72 -4.06 -5.41 -11.39
N ARG A 73 -5.34 -5.23 -11.72
CA ARG A 73 -6.34 -6.30 -11.69
C ARG A 73 -5.93 -7.48 -12.58
N HIS A 74 -5.54 -7.23 -13.82
CA HIS A 74 -5.13 -8.28 -14.75
C HIS A 74 -3.96 -9.09 -14.20
N THR A 75 -2.92 -8.41 -13.70
CA THR A 75 -1.73 -9.03 -13.12
C THR A 75 -2.08 -9.95 -11.95
N LEU A 76 -2.94 -9.48 -11.04
CA LEU A 76 -3.40 -10.26 -9.91
C LEU A 76 -4.26 -11.47 -10.33
N LEU A 77 -5.12 -11.32 -11.35
CA LEU A 77 -5.90 -12.44 -11.88
C LEU A 77 -5.01 -13.54 -12.46
N MET A 78 -3.99 -13.17 -13.25
CA MET A 78 -3.05 -14.13 -13.81
C MET A 78 -2.29 -14.87 -12.71
N LEU A 79 -1.72 -14.12 -11.75
CA LEU A 79 -1.00 -14.71 -10.62
C LEU A 79 -1.87 -15.68 -9.82
N LEU A 80 -3.13 -15.32 -9.54
CA LEU A 80 -4.04 -16.17 -8.78
C LEU A 80 -4.48 -17.42 -9.57
N SER A 81 -4.55 -17.34 -10.90
CA SER A 81 -4.97 -18.46 -11.75
C SER A 81 -3.97 -19.62 -11.76
N GLU A 82 -2.71 -19.31 -11.46
CA GLU A 82 -1.62 -20.29 -11.41
C GLU A 82 -1.53 -21.02 -10.06
N GLN A 83 -2.32 -20.61 -9.06
CA GLN A 83 -2.20 -21.13 -7.70
C GLN A 83 -2.85 -22.49 -7.50
N ASP A 84 -2.25 -23.29 -6.61
CA ASP A 84 -2.85 -24.50 -6.06
C ASP A 84 -3.69 -24.19 -4.82
N GLY A 85 -4.99 -24.46 -4.88
CA GLY A 85 -5.98 -24.19 -3.84
C GLY A 85 -5.67 -24.83 -2.49
N LYS A 86 -5.00 -26.00 -2.46
CA LYS A 86 -4.60 -26.64 -1.19
C LYS A 86 -3.52 -25.84 -0.49
N THR A 87 -2.58 -25.30 -1.25
CA THR A 87 -1.47 -24.49 -0.74
C THR A 87 -1.99 -23.17 -0.18
N ILE A 88 -2.77 -22.42 -0.97
CA ILE A 88 -3.26 -21.07 -0.61
C ILE A 88 -4.42 -21.08 0.41
N LYS A 89 -4.92 -22.26 0.82
CA LYS A 89 -5.84 -22.39 1.96
C LYS A 89 -5.12 -22.29 3.30
N THR A 90 -3.83 -22.64 3.36
CA THR A 90 -3.03 -22.60 4.60
C THR A 90 -2.61 -21.17 4.95
N PRO A 91 -2.40 -20.82 6.24
CA PRO A 91 -1.91 -19.50 6.63
C PRO A 91 -0.60 -19.11 5.94
N ASP A 92 0.38 -20.02 5.92
CA ASP A 92 1.69 -19.77 5.30
C ASP A 92 1.58 -19.57 3.79
N GLY A 93 0.75 -20.38 3.13
CA GLY A 93 0.48 -20.23 1.69
C GLY A 93 -0.21 -18.91 1.35
N LYS A 94 -1.14 -18.42 2.20
CA LYS A 94 -1.76 -17.10 2.01
C LYS A 94 -0.75 -15.98 2.17
N GLU A 95 0.13 -16.05 3.17
CA GLU A 95 1.15 -15.02 3.36
C GLU A 95 2.19 -15.03 2.24
N ALA A 96 2.58 -16.21 1.75
CA ALA A 96 3.43 -16.34 0.57
C ALA A 96 2.78 -15.73 -0.68
N LEU A 97 1.51 -16.05 -0.93
CA LEU A 97 0.73 -15.48 -2.03
C LEU A 97 0.60 -13.96 -1.90
N ARG A 98 0.38 -13.43 -0.68
CA ARG A 98 0.28 -11.98 -0.43
C ARG A 98 1.57 -11.26 -0.80
N LYS A 99 2.73 -11.85 -0.46
CA LYS A 99 4.05 -11.31 -0.84
C LYS A 99 4.24 -11.34 -2.35
N GLN A 100 3.95 -12.48 -3.00
CA GLN A 100 4.03 -12.60 -4.46
C GLN A 100 3.13 -11.58 -5.17
N ALA A 101 1.91 -11.38 -4.68
CA ALA A 101 0.98 -10.38 -5.21
C ALA A 101 1.52 -8.96 -5.04
N MET A 102 2.10 -8.65 -3.88
CA MET A 102 2.73 -7.34 -3.63
C MET A 102 3.91 -7.10 -4.57
N ASP A 103 4.77 -8.10 -4.77
CA ASP A 103 5.93 -8.00 -5.66
C ASP A 103 5.52 -7.85 -7.14
N ALA A 104 4.49 -8.58 -7.56
CA ALA A 104 3.95 -8.47 -8.92
C ALA A 104 3.39 -7.06 -9.20
N VAL A 105 2.63 -6.50 -8.25
CA VAL A 105 2.11 -5.13 -8.38
C VAL A 105 3.23 -4.10 -8.31
N SER A 106 4.21 -4.26 -7.41
CA SER A 106 5.39 -3.39 -7.31
C SER A 106 6.15 -3.34 -8.65
N THR A 107 6.38 -4.50 -9.25
CA THR A 107 7.07 -4.62 -10.55
C THR A 107 6.29 -3.92 -11.66
N LEU A 108 4.99 -4.21 -11.77
CA LEU A 108 4.10 -3.55 -12.72
C LEU A 108 4.12 -2.02 -12.57
N MET A 109 4.06 -1.51 -11.34
CA MET A 109 4.02 -0.07 -11.11
C MET A 109 5.36 0.62 -11.43
N LYS A 110 6.49 -0.06 -11.21
CA LYS A 110 7.79 0.43 -11.69
C LYS A 110 7.83 0.54 -13.20
N GLU A 111 7.27 -0.44 -13.92
CA GLU A 111 7.23 -0.44 -15.38
C GLU A 111 6.30 0.64 -15.95
N LEU A 112 5.11 0.80 -15.38
CA LEU A 112 4.08 1.70 -15.91
C LEU A 112 4.22 3.15 -15.44
N ALA A 113 4.57 3.36 -14.16
CA ALA A 113 4.60 4.67 -13.53
C ALA A 113 6.02 5.13 -13.18
N GLY A 114 7.06 4.32 -13.45
CA GLY A 114 8.46 4.65 -13.18
C GLY A 114 8.85 4.69 -11.69
N LYS A 115 7.89 4.43 -10.79
CA LYS A 115 8.09 4.42 -9.33
C LYS A 115 7.21 3.39 -8.66
N ASP A 116 7.62 2.97 -7.46
CA ASP A 116 6.82 2.15 -6.56
C ASP A 116 6.86 2.72 -5.14
N SER A 117 5.70 3.19 -4.68
CA SER A 117 5.49 3.66 -3.32
C SER A 117 4.55 2.73 -2.53
N LEU A 118 4.31 1.50 -3.00
CA LEU A 118 3.45 0.52 -2.35
C LEU A 118 4.04 0.12 -0.99
N LYS A 119 3.22 0.23 0.07
CA LYS A 119 3.64 -0.09 1.45
C LYS A 119 3.13 -1.45 1.91
N ALA A 120 1.94 -1.84 1.48
CA ALA A 120 1.39 -3.14 1.79
C ALA A 120 0.30 -3.55 0.79
N LEU A 121 0.05 -4.85 0.73
CA LEU A 121 -1.09 -5.46 0.07
C LEU A 121 -1.83 -6.31 1.09
N TYR A 122 -3.15 -6.15 1.18
CA TYR A 122 -4.03 -6.86 2.08
C TYR A 122 -5.08 -7.65 1.32
N PHE A 123 -5.26 -8.92 1.68
CA PHE A 123 -6.49 -9.65 1.36
C PHE A 123 -7.53 -9.32 2.43
N THR A 124 -8.58 -8.59 2.08
CA THR A 124 -9.68 -8.25 3.01
C THR A 124 -10.79 -9.30 2.99
N THR A 125 -10.84 -10.10 1.92
CA THR A 125 -11.68 -11.29 1.78
C THR A 125 -10.88 -12.36 1.05
N PHE A 126 -10.98 -13.63 1.46
CA PHE A 126 -10.30 -14.73 0.76
C PHE A 126 -11.04 -16.06 0.94
N PHE A 127 -11.63 -16.55 -0.15
CA PHE A 127 -12.35 -17.82 -0.20
C PHE A 127 -11.77 -18.70 -1.30
N VAL A 128 -11.61 -19.98 -1.01
CA VAL A 128 -11.21 -20.99 -1.99
C VAL A 128 -12.20 -22.14 -1.92
N GLN A 129 -12.80 -22.48 -3.06
CA GLN A 129 -13.74 -23.59 -3.18
C GLN A 129 -13.03 -24.80 -3.79
#